data_AF-A0A529CIP5-F1
#
_entry.id   AF-A0A529CIP5-F1
#
_cell.length_a   1.000
_cell.length_b   1.000
_cell.length_c   1.000
_cell.angle_alpha   90.00
_cell.angle_beta   90.00
_cell.angle_gamma   90.00
#
_symmetry.space_group_name_H-M   'P 1'
#
loop_
_entity.id
_entity.type
_entity.pdbx_description
1 polymer ?
#
loop_
_entity_poly.entity_id
_entity_poly.type
_entity_poly.pdbx_seq_one_letter_code
_entity_poly.pdbx_strand_id
1 'polypeptide(L)'
;MAKSMIQRRQDAERERIEAYAVTLRRVFPVPRPAPDFERALDEARRGFAGMAIRDGALWRPKLKTRDPARLRLAAARHLYARYPVTAALEGIWLDSSGLSAGEIALRKAWYIAVARGDSLYKAGACAWLSRKEVHCFLNLPGDFTFDEAFWVAIARSYTDDSGLAARLAKSKIARTPRNDLAFWREVTRFFCGQPASKEEIDDLCDYIGAVHQRDAGYSLKGRTLASLRRQMLDWHRDIAAIERIEAMRRRAAGRATRTAGTQSQGRAWHGSRLDDWDWQPSTKEAKAHGERFSVRQLKTAEDLVAESRAMHHCVSIYAAKCIAGSASIWVLRRSALGKIERLLTIELDPQNRAVQVRGFGNRLASLEERKIIERWAKARGVVLCA
;
A
#
# COMPACT_ATOMS: atom_id res chain seq x y z
N MET A 1 -3.01 30.07 -71.39
CA MET A 1 -2.63 31.51 -71.37
C MET A 1 -1.82 31.77 -70.10
N ALA A 2 -0.58 32.23 -70.22
CA ALA A 2 0.25 32.53 -69.06
C ALA A 2 -0.25 33.81 -68.37
N LYS A 3 -0.66 33.71 -67.11
CA LYS A 3 -1.08 34.89 -66.31
C LYS A 3 0.03 35.95 -66.31
N SER A 4 -0.34 37.20 -66.61
CA SER A 4 0.55 38.37 -66.58
C SER A 4 1.22 38.51 -65.20
N MET A 5 2.46 39.00 -65.18
CA MET A 5 3.25 39.20 -63.95
C MET A 5 2.52 40.07 -62.92
N ILE A 6 1.70 41.01 -63.38
CA ILE A 6 0.86 41.88 -62.52
C ILE A 6 -0.23 41.06 -61.82
N GLN A 7 -0.86 40.13 -62.55
CA GLN A 7 -1.93 39.29 -62.04
C GLN A 7 -1.42 38.31 -60.98
N ARG A 8 -0.20 37.79 -61.16
CA ARG A 8 0.48 36.96 -60.15
C ARG A 8 0.80 37.74 -58.87
N ARG A 9 1.16 39.02 -58.97
CA ARG A 9 1.38 39.89 -57.79
C ARG A 9 0.09 40.12 -57.02
N GLN A 10 -1.01 40.41 -57.73
CA GLN A 10 -2.32 40.62 -57.10
C GLN A 10 -2.87 39.33 -56.46
N ASP A 11 -2.66 38.18 -57.09
CA ASP A 11 -3.02 36.86 -56.52
C ASP A 11 -2.23 36.62 -55.21
N ALA A 12 -0.91 36.82 -55.22
CA ALA A 12 -0.06 36.64 -54.04
C ALA A 12 -0.38 37.63 -52.90
N GLU A 13 -0.79 38.86 -53.22
CA GLU A 13 -1.19 39.85 -52.23
C GLU A 13 -2.54 39.49 -51.59
N ARG A 14 -3.50 38.98 -52.37
CA ARG A 14 -4.75 38.44 -51.82
C ARG A 14 -4.50 37.23 -50.92
N GLU A 15 -3.67 36.29 -51.34
CA GLU A 15 -3.32 35.13 -50.52
C GLU A 15 -2.65 35.54 -49.20
N ARG A 16 -1.81 36.58 -49.21
CA ARG A 16 -1.20 37.14 -47.99
C ARG A 16 -2.24 37.77 -47.06
N ILE A 17 -3.16 38.57 -47.61
CA ILE A 17 -4.22 39.21 -46.83
C ILE A 17 -5.14 38.14 -46.23
N GLU A 18 -5.47 37.11 -47.00
CA GLU A 18 -6.32 36.01 -46.56
C GLU A 18 -5.64 35.16 -45.49
N ALA A 19 -4.35 34.83 -45.67
CA ALA A 19 -3.55 34.13 -44.66
C ALA A 19 -3.42 34.96 -43.37
N TYR A 20 -3.23 36.27 -43.47
CA TYR A 20 -3.17 37.18 -42.33
C TYR A 20 -4.53 37.27 -41.60
N ALA A 21 -5.64 37.34 -42.34
CA ALA A 21 -6.99 37.34 -41.79
C ALA A 21 -7.34 36.00 -41.09
N VAL A 22 -6.90 34.86 -41.63
CA VAL A 22 -7.03 33.54 -41.01
C VAL A 22 -6.22 33.46 -39.71
N THR A 23 -5.02 34.05 -39.69
CA THR A 23 -4.18 34.13 -38.49
C THR A 23 -4.84 34.99 -37.41
N LEU A 24 -5.40 36.15 -37.78
CA LEU A 24 -6.18 37.00 -36.85
C LEU A 24 -7.41 36.27 -36.30
N ARG A 25 -8.16 35.55 -37.13
CA ARG A 25 -9.32 34.73 -36.67
C ARG A 25 -8.92 33.62 -35.69
N ARG A 26 -7.74 33.03 -35.83
CA ARG A 26 -7.19 32.06 -34.85
C ARG A 26 -6.77 32.70 -33.53
N VAL A 27 -6.48 34.01 -33.52
CA VAL A 27 -5.97 34.74 -32.35
C VAL A 27 -7.07 35.45 -31.56
N PHE A 28 -8.32 35.48 -32.03
CA PHE A 28 -9.43 35.87 -31.16
C PHE A 28 -9.75 34.71 -30.21
N PRO A 29 -9.42 34.83 -28.90
CA PRO A 29 -9.81 33.80 -27.95
C PRO A 29 -11.33 33.72 -27.94
N VAL A 30 -11.88 32.51 -28.08
CA VAL A 30 -13.29 32.23 -27.83
C VAL A 30 -13.68 32.91 -26.52
N PRO A 31 -14.76 33.74 -26.48
CA PRO A 31 -15.16 34.43 -25.27
C PRO A 31 -15.38 33.40 -24.16
N ARG A 32 -14.55 33.48 -23.12
CA ARG A 32 -14.58 32.52 -22.02
C ARG A 32 -15.85 32.78 -21.21
N PRO A 33 -16.61 31.74 -20.83
CA PRO A 33 -17.84 31.91 -20.06
C PRO A 33 -17.58 32.64 -18.74
N ALA A 34 -18.61 33.34 -18.25
CA ALA A 34 -18.58 33.99 -16.96
C ALA A 34 -18.39 32.96 -15.83
N PRO A 35 -17.80 33.34 -14.68
CA PRO A 35 -17.77 32.48 -13.50
C PRO A 35 -19.20 32.09 -13.08
N ASP A 36 -19.42 30.79 -12.88
CA ASP A 36 -20.72 30.25 -12.49
C ASP A 36 -20.85 30.21 -10.95
N PHE A 37 -21.36 31.32 -10.38
CA PHE A 37 -21.52 31.47 -8.94
C PHE A 37 -22.70 30.68 -8.38
N GLU A 38 -23.78 30.49 -9.16
CA GLU A 38 -24.95 29.72 -8.75
C GLU A 38 -24.58 28.25 -8.58
N ARG A 39 -23.89 27.68 -9.56
CA ARG A 39 -23.37 26.32 -9.43
C ARG A 39 -22.45 26.14 -8.23
N ALA A 40 -21.61 27.14 -7.94
CA ALA A 40 -20.73 27.10 -6.76
C ALA A 40 -21.53 27.09 -5.45
N LEU A 41 -22.62 27.87 -5.35
CA LEU A 41 -23.55 27.84 -4.21
C LEU A 41 -24.25 26.49 -4.09
N ASP A 42 -24.75 25.93 -5.18
CA ASP A 42 -25.44 24.63 -5.19
C ASP A 42 -24.51 23.48 -4.78
N GLU A 43 -23.29 23.46 -5.32
CA GLU A 43 -22.27 22.47 -4.94
C GLU A 43 -21.84 22.61 -3.48
N ALA A 44 -21.77 23.84 -2.96
CA ALA A 44 -21.45 24.09 -1.56
C ALA A 44 -22.57 23.66 -0.61
N ARG A 45 -23.84 23.92 -0.99
CA ARG A 45 -25.04 23.59 -0.20
C ARG A 45 -25.38 22.12 -0.16
N ARG A 46 -24.96 21.33 -1.16
CA ARG A 46 -25.32 19.92 -1.29
C ARG A 46 -25.01 19.12 -0.01
N GLY A 47 -26.06 18.61 0.64
CA GLY A 47 -25.97 17.83 1.89
C GLY A 47 -25.90 18.67 3.17
N PHE A 48 -25.82 20.00 3.07
CA PHE A 48 -25.60 20.92 4.21
C PHE A 48 -26.45 22.21 4.12
N ALA A 49 -27.53 22.21 3.35
CA ALA A 49 -28.35 23.40 3.09
C ALA A 49 -28.91 24.02 4.39
N GLY A 50 -29.37 23.18 5.33
CA GLY A 50 -29.92 23.64 6.62
C GLY A 50 -28.88 24.17 7.63
N MET A 51 -27.59 24.14 7.29
CA MET A 51 -26.52 24.61 8.19
C MET A 51 -25.93 25.97 7.77
N ALA A 52 -26.44 26.59 6.71
CA ALA A 52 -25.96 27.88 6.22
C ALA A 52 -26.36 29.00 7.18
N ILE A 53 -25.39 29.85 7.52
CA ILE A 53 -25.58 31.01 8.40
C ILE A 53 -25.79 32.32 7.62
N ARG A 54 -25.53 32.32 6.31
CA ARG A 54 -25.78 33.45 5.40
C ARG A 54 -26.55 32.99 4.18
N ASP A 55 -27.43 33.86 3.69
CA ASP A 55 -28.14 33.61 2.44
C ASP A 55 -27.19 33.73 1.24
N GLY A 56 -27.26 32.75 0.35
CA GLY A 56 -26.53 32.73 -0.92
C GLY A 56 -27.02 33.79 -1.89
N ALA A 57 -28.30 34.18 -1.85
CA ALA A 57 -28.83 35.24 -2.70
C ALA A 57 -28.20 36.62 -2.40
N LEU A 58 -27.60 36.78 -1.22
CA LEU A 58 -26.86 37.97 -0.80
C LEU A 58 -25.37 37.92 -1.17
N TRP A 59 -24.89 36.81 -1.74
CA TRP A 59 -23.49 36.68 -2.10
C TRP A 59 -23.16 37.58 -3.31
N ARG A 60 -22.18 38.47 -3.13
CA ARG A 60 -21.66 39.36 -4.17
C ARG A 60 -20.13 39.22 -4.26
N PRO A 61 -19.61 38.09 -4.75
CA PRO A 61 -18.18 37.81 -4.76
C PRO A 61 -17.42 38.74 -5.72
N LYS A 62 -16.34 39.35 -5.21
CA LYS A 62 -15.40 40.17 -6.02
C LYS A 62 -14.18 39.35 -6.47
N LEU A 63 -14.42 38.12 -6.93
CA LEU A 63 -13.36 37.18 -7.30
C LEU A 63 -13.03 37.30 -8.79
N LYS A 64 -11.73 37.34 -9.11
CA LYS A 64 -11.23 37.35 -10.50
C LYS A 64 -10.92 35.95 -11.05
N THR A 65 -11.34 34.89 -10.36
CA THR A 65 -11.09 33.50 -10.73
C THR A 65 -12.32 32.85 -11.38
N ARG A 66 -12.06 31.90 -12.28
CA ARG A 66 -13.07 31.04 -12.92
C ARG A 66 -12.92 29.57 -12.53
N ASP A 67 -11.93 29.27 -11.69
CA ASP A 67 -11.67 27.91 -11.22
C ASP A 67 -12.84 27.42 -10.34
N PRO A 68 -13.59 26.38 -10.75
CA PRO A 68 -14.74 25.89 -10.01
C PRO A 68 -14.42 25.54 -8.56
N ALA A 69 -13.22 25.01 -8.30
CA ALA A 69 -12.75 24.66 -6.96
C ALA A 69 -12.67 25.89 -6.06
N ARG A 70 -12.03 26.97 -6.53
CA ARG A 70 -11.93 28.25 -5.79
C ARG A 70 -13.28 28.93 -5.61
N LEU A 71 -14.16 28.86 -6.60
CA LEU A 71 -15.52 29.39 -6.49
C LEU A 71 -16.32 28.64 -5.42
N ARG A 72 -16.22 27.31 -5.38
CA ARG A 72 -16.87 26.46 -4.37
C ARG A 72 -16.36 26.75 -2.96
N LEU A 73 -15.04 26.89 -2.78
CA LEU A 73 -14.47 27.27 -1.48
C LEU A 73 -14.97 28.65 -1.04
N ALA A 74 -15.03 29.62 -1.96
CA ALA A 74 -15.54 30.94 -1.64
C ALA A 74 -17.03 30.95 -1.28
N ALA A 75 -17.83 30.13 -1.98
CA ALA A 75 -19.23 29.90 -1.64
C ALA A 75 -19.37 29.28 -0.24
N ALA A 76 -18.57 28.27 0.09
CA ALA A 76 -18.55 27.64 1.42
C ALA A 76 -18.18 28.65 2.53
N ARG A 77 -17.16 29.49 2.31
CA ARG A 77 -16.80 30.57 3.24
C ARG A 77 -17.95 31.56 3.46
N HIS A 78 -18.64 31.95 2.38
CA HIS A 78 -19.80 32.84 2.49
C HIS A 78 -20.93 32.21 3.29
N LEU A 79 -21.33 30.99 2.92
CA LEU A 79 -22.48 30.30 3.49
C LEU A 79 -22.28 29.89 4.95
N TYR A 80 -21.07 29.47 5.33
CA TYR A 80 -20.84 28.78 6.60
C TYR A 80 -19.87 29.49 7.56
N ALA A 81 -18.95 30.34 7.07
CA ALA A 81 -17.86 30.85 7.89
C ALA A 81 -18.17 32.16 8.61
N ARG A 82 -18.30 32.07 9.94
CA ARG A 82 -18.20 33.20 10.87
C ARG A 82 -16.74 33.52 11.20
N TYR A 83 -15.90 32.49 11.25
CA TYR A 83 -14.48 32.59 11.58
C TYR A 83 -13.60 32.03 10.46
N PRO A 84 -12.34 32.50 10.32
CA PRO A 84 -11.36 31.87 9.44
C PRO A 84 -11.15 30.40 9.78
N VAL A 85 -10.94 29.56 8.77
CA VAL A 85 -10.72 28.11 8.91
C VAL A 85 -9.35 27.76 8.32
N THR A 86 -8.67 26.79 8.93
CA THR A 86 -7.37 26.30 8.44
C THR A 86 -7.45 25.75 7.01
N ALA A 87 -6.38 25.97 6.23
CA ALA A 87 -6.26 25.48 4.85
C ALA A 87 -6.48 23.96 4.73
N ALA A 88 -6.08 23.20 5.76
CA ALA A 88 -6.27 21.76 5.83
C ALA A 88 -7.76 21.34 5.75
N LEU A 89 -8.66 22.11 6.38
CA LEU A 89 -10.11 21.88 6.31
C LEU A 89 -10.74 22.52 5.07
N GLU A 90 -10.14 23.57 4.53
CA GLU A 90 -10.60 24.19 3.29
C GLU A 90 -10.33 23.32 2.06
N GLY A 91 -9.32 22.47 2.11
CA GLY A 91 -8.91 21.57 1.03
C GLY A 91 -10.05 20.73 0.46
N ILE A 92 -11.02 20.31 1.30
CA ILE A 92 -12.17 19.49 0.85
C ILE A 92 -13.06 20.20 -0.18
N TRP A 93 -13.08 21.53 -0.19
CA TRP A 93 -13.85 22.31 -1.15
C TRP A 93 -13.11 22.49 -2.47
N LEU A 94 -11.79 22.38 -2.44
CA LEU A 94 -10.92 22.50 -3.61
C LEU A 94 -10.86 21.19 -4.37
N ASP A 95 -10.53 20.10 -3.68
CA ASP A 95 -10.42 18.76 -4.25
C ASP A 95 -10.99 17.71 -3.30
N SER A 96 -11.76 16.79 -3.86
CA SER A 96 -12.34 15.64 -3.16
C SER A 96 -12.12 14.34 -3.94
N SER A 97 -11.29 14.37 -4.98
CA SER A 97 -10.96 13.21 -5.79
C SER A 97 -10.29 12.12 -4.94
N GLY A 98 -10.65 10.86 -5.20
CA GLY A 98 -10.14 9.71 -4.46
C GLY A 98 -10.73 9.51 -3.05
N LEU A 99 -11.61 10.39 -2.56
CA LEU A 99 -12.27 10.23 -1.27
C LEU A 99 -13.63 9.50 -1.40
N SER A 100 -13.99 8.72 -0.37
CA SER A 100 -15.32 8.13 -0.28
C SER A 100 -16.37 9.20 0.06
N ALA A 101 -17.63 8.95 -0.30
CA ALA A 101 -18.73 9.87 0.02
C ALA A 101 -18.84 10.17 1.53
N GLY A 102 -18.61 9.15 2.37
CA GLY A 102 -18.59 9.31 3.82
C GLY A 102 -17.45 10.21 4.30
N GLU A 103 -16.27 10.11 3.70
CA GLU A 103 -15.14 10.97 4.07
C GLU A 103 -15.34 12.42 3.62
N ILE A 104 -15.91 12.62 2.43
CA ILE A 104 -16.27 13.95 1.94
C ILE A 104 -17.27 14.61 2.88
N ALA A 105 -18.31 13.88 3.28
CA ALA A 105 -19.31 14.37 4.23
C ALA A 105 -18.68 14.72 5.59
N LEU A 106 -17.80 13.87 6.12
CA LEU A 106 -17.10 14.11 7.38
C LEU A 106 -16.25 15.39 7.33
N ARG A 107 -15.36 15.52 6.32
CA ARG A 107 -14.45 16.67 6.19
C ARG A 107 -15.23 17.98 6.00
N LYS A 108 -16.32 17.96 5.23
CA LYS A 108 -17.22 19.12 5.09
C LYS A 108 -17.93 19.47 6.40
N ALA A 109 -18.42 18.47 7.15
CA ALA A 109 -19.04 18.70 8.45
C ALA A 109 -18.05 19.33 9.45
N TRP A 110 -16.79 18.86 9.46
CA TRP A 110 -15.72 19.43 10.27
C TRP A 110 -15.40 20.87 9.89
N TYR A 111 -15.30 21.16 8.58
CA TYR A 111 -15.16 22.54 8.11
C TYR A 111 -16.30 23.41 8.63
N ILE A 112 -17.56 23.00 8.44
CA ILE A 112 -18.73 23.79 8.83
C ILE A 112 -18.78 24.04 10.33
N ALA A 113 -18.50 23.03 11.15
CA ALA A 113 -18.45 23.18 12.61
C ALA A 113 -17.42 24.25 13.01
N VAL A 114 -16.19 24.14 12.51
CA VAL A 114 -15.12 25.12 12.82
C VAL A 114 -15.45 26.50 12.27
N ALA A 115 -15.97 26.59 11.05
CA ALA A 115 -16.33 27.82 10.38
C ALA A 115 -17.37 28.62 11.19
N ARG A 116 -18.30 27.94 11.86
CA ARG A 116 -19.32 28.55 12.72
C ARG A 116 -18.83 28.92 14.12
N GLY A 117 -17.67 28.39 14.54
CA GLY A 117 -17.14 28.51 15.89
C GLY A 117 -17.57 27.38 16.84
N ASP A 118 -18.14 26.30 16.30
CA ASP A 118 -18.49 25.12 17.08
C ASP A 118 -17.24 24.29 17.43
N SER A 119 -17.34 23.46 18.46
CA SER A 119 -16.22 22.61 18.90
C SER A 119 -15.99 21.45 17.93
N LEU A 120 -14.86 21.46 17.19
CA LEU A 120 -14.45 20.35 16.32
C LEU A 120 -14.34 19.02 17.09
N TYR A 121 -13.88 19.08 18.34
CA TYR A 121 -13.81 17.92 19.22
C TYR A 121 -15.19 17.27 19.42
N LYS A 122 -16.23 18.07 19.70
CA LYS A 122 -17.63 17.61 19.82
C LYS A 122 -18.25 17.23 18.48
N ALA A 123 -17.75 17.77 17.37
CA ALA A 123 -18.17 17.41 16.00
C ALA A 123 -17.58 16.07 15.50
N GLY A 124 -17.09 15.22 16.42
CA GLY A 124 -16.62 13.87 16.12
C GLY A 124 -15.11 13.71 16.04
N ALA A 125 -14.31 14.78 16.07
CA ALA A 125 -12.85 14.65 16.08
C ALA A 125 -12.32 13.93 17.33
N CYS A 126 -13.08 13.90 18.42
CA CYS A 126 -12.76 13.13 19.63
C CYS A 126 -12.60 11.63 19.40
N ALA A 127 -13.12 11.08 18.30
CA ALA A 127 -12.92 9.68 17.94
C ALA A 127 -11.47 9.35 17.59
N TRP A 128 -10.65 10.36 17.22
CA TRP A 128 -9.28 10.14 16.73
C TRP A 128 -8.24 11.06 17.36
N LEU A 129 -8.63 12.27 17.75
CA LEU A 129 -7.75 13.30 18.28
C LEU A 129 -8.17 13.69 19.70
N SER A 130 -7.17 13.87 20.57
CA SER A 130 -7.34 14.51 21.87
C SER A 130 -7.64 16.00 21.72
N ARG A 131 -8.09 16.66 22.80
CA ARG A 131 -8.34 18.11 22.78
C ARG A 131 -7.09 18.93 22.42
N LYS A 132 -5.92 18.52 22.90
CA LYS A 132 -4.63 19.16 22.59
C LYS A 132 -4.31 19.03 21.10
N GLU A 133 -4.53 17.85 20.53
CA GLU A 133 -4.28 17.59 19.11
C GLU A 133 -5.27 18.31 18.21
N VAL A 134 -6.55 18.38 18.58
CA VAL A 134 -7.54 19.22 17.86
C VAL A 134 -7.12 20.69 17.88
N HIS A 135 -6.68 21.20 19.03
CA HIS A 135 -6.15 22.56 19.11
C HIS A 135 -4.93 22.74 18.19
N CYS A 136 -4.00 21.79 18.19
CA CYS A 136 -2.83 21.83 17.31
C CYS A 136 -3.24 21.84 15.83
N PHE A 137 -4.09 20.88 15.40
CA PHE A 137 -4.61 20.74 14.04
C PHE A 137 -5.22 22.03 13.48
N LEU A 138 -6.00 22.74 14.30
CA LEU A 138 -6.65 23.98 13.90
C LEU A 138 -5.70 25.18 13.79
N ASN A 139 -4.56 25.15 14.48
CA ASN A 139 -3.63 26.27 14.61
C ASN A 139 -2.25 25.98 13.99
N LEU A 140 -2.15 25.04 13.05
CA LEU A 140 -0.88 24.70 12.40
C LEU A 140 -0.40 25.84 11.48
N PRO A 141 0.86 26.30 11.63
CA PRO A 141 1.47 27.19 10.65
C PRO A 141 1.95 26.40 9.43
N GLY A 142 1.62 26.90 8.23
CA GLY A 142 2.10 26.35 6.95
C GLY A 142 1.03 25.62 6.14
N ASP A 143 1.41 25.28 4.91
CA ASP A 143 0.53 24.62 3.94
C ASP A 143 0.61 23.09 4.09
N PHE A 144 -0.34 22.54 4.84
CA PHE A 144 -0.54 21.11 5.00
C PHE A 144 -1.87 20.68 4.39
N THR A 145 -1.89 19.54 3.72
CA THR A 145 -3.13 18.83 3.40
C THR A 145 -3.85 18.39 4.67
N PHE A 146 -5.12 17.99 4.56
CA PHE A 146 -5.90 17.50 5.70
C PHE A 146 -5.17 16.37 6.44
N ASP A 147 -4.69 15.37 5.71
CA ASP A 147 -4.07 14.17 6.29
C ASP A 147 -2.70 14.49 6.90
N GLU A 148 -1.91 15.35 6.25
CA GLU A 148 -0.66 15.85 6.84
C GLU A 148 -0.92 16.64 8.11
N ALA A 149 -1.85 17.60 8.10
CA ALA A 149 -2.19 18.41 9.27
C ALA A 149 -2.66 17.54 10.44
N PHE A 150 -3.46 16.52 10.14
CA PHE A 150 -3.93 15.53 11.12
C PHE A 150 -2.76 14.82 11.79
N TRP A 151 -1.77 14.37 11.01
CA TRP A 151 -0.60 13.68 11.56
C TRP A 151 0.43 14.61 12.19
N VAL A 152 0.59 15.85 11.73
CA VAL A 152 1.40 16.85 12.45
C VAL A 152 0.82 17.06 13.85
N ALA A 153 -0.50 17.20 13.97
CA ALA A 153 -1.15 17.38 15.26
C ALA A 153 -0.87 16.22 16.23
N ILE A 154 -0.92 14.97 15.73
CA ILE A 154 -0.55 13.78 16.50
C ILE A 154 0.93 13.78 16.87
N ALA A 155 1.83 14.00 15.91
CA ALA A 155 3.27 13.98 16.12
C ALA A 155 3.73 15.03 17.15
N ARG A 156 3.09 16.21 17.17
CA ARG A 156 3.32 17.29 18.15
C ARG A 156 2.94 16.91 19.59
N SER A 157 2.26 15.79 19.81
CA SER A 157 2.07 15.23 21.16
C SER A 157 3.27 14.43 21.66
N TYR A 158 4.19 14.05 20.76
CA TYR A 158 5.34 13.21 21.06
C TYR A 158 6.68 13.92 20.89
N THR A 159 6.73 15.04 20.16
CA THR A 159 7.94 15.82 19.96
C THR A 159 7.66 17.32 19.86
N ASP A 160 8.58 18.13 20.40
CA ASP A 160 8.59 19.58 20.25
C ASP A 160 9.33 20.04 18.98
N ASP A 161 9.98 19.13 18.26
CA ASP A 161 10.61 19.41 16.96
C ASP A 161 9.54 19.49 15.85
N SER A 162 9.18 20.72 15.48
CA SER A 162 8.24 21.01 14.39
C SER A 162 8.72 20.46 13.03
N GLY A 163 10.03 20.44 12.77
CA GLY A 163 10.60 19.91 11.53
C GLY A 163 10.46 18.41 11.44
N LEU A 164 10.68 17.70 12.54
CA LEU A 164 10.45 16.25 12.63
C LEU A 164 8.96 15.91 12.50
N ALA A 165 8.08 16.63 13.20
CA ALA A 165 6.63 16.42 13.09
C ALA A 165 6.13 16.63 11.65
N ALA A 166 6.59 17.68 10.97
CA ALA A 166 6.27 17.93 9.57
C ALA A 166 6.83 16.84 8.64
N ARG A 167 8.04 16.35 8.89
CA ARG A 167 8.65 15.25 8.11
C ARG A 167 7.85 13.97 8.22
N LEU A 168 7.42 13.61 9.44
CA LEU A 168 6.58 12.44 9.69
C LEU A 168 5.23 12.55 8.98
N ALA A 169 4.58 13.70 9.08
CA ALA A 169 3.33 13.96 8.39
C ALA A 169 3.46 13.93 6.86
N LYS A 170 4.60 14.34 6.31
CA LYS A 170 4.86 14.28 4.85
C LYS A 170 5.29 12.90 4.35
N SER A 171 5.47 11.93 5.24
CA SER A 171 5.78 10.54 4.90
C SER A 171 4.53 9.72 4.60
N LYS A 172 4.70 8.44 4.25
CA LYS A 172 3.61 7.48 4.07
C LYS A 172 2.74 7.29 5.32
N ILE A 173 3.19 7.71 6.51
CA ILE A 173 2.35 7.73 7.72
C ILE A 173 1.03 8.47 7.47
N ALA A 174 1.04 9.60 6.74
CA ALA A 174 -0.19 10.35 6.47
C ALA A 174 -1.18 9.62 5.56
N ARG A 175 -0.75 8.58 4.86
CA ARG A 175 -1.59 7.79 3.95
C ARG A 175 -2.14 6.53 4.62
N THR A 176 -1.88 6.35 5.91
CA THR A 176 -2.26 5.15 6.64
C THR A 176 -3.76 5.13 6.96
N PRO A 177 -4.43 3.96 6.95
CA PRO A 177 -5.85 3.88 7.24
C PRO A 177 -6.17 4.33 8.67
N ARG A 178 -7.23 5.13 8.86
CA ARG A 178 -7.70 5.54 10.20
C ARG A 178 -8.15 4.38 11.10
N ASN A 179 -8.47 3.22 10.53
CA ASN A 179 -8.80 2.03 11.31
C ASN A 179 -7.59 1.50 12.09
N ASP A 180 -6.38 1.72 11.58
CA ASP A 180 -5.13 1.29 12.21
C ASP A 180 -4.44 2.45 12.97
N LEU A 181 -5.18 3.53 13.26
CA LEU A 181 -4.64 4.76 13.83
C LEU A 181 -3.87 4.51 15.13
N ALA A 182 -4.37 3.63 16.00
CA ALA A 182 -3.72 3.31 17.27
C ALA A 182 -2.31 2.73 17.04
N PHE A 183 -2.17 1.82 16.08
CA PHE A 183 -0.88 1.24 15.72
C PHE A 183 0.04 2.30 15.07
N TRP A 184 -0.46 3.06 14.10
CA TRP A 184 0.36 4.08 13.43
C TRP A 184 0.76 5.23 14.35
N ARG A 185 0.01 5.52 15.42
CA ARG A 185 0.45 6.39 16.51
C ARG A 185 1.69 5.85 17.23
N GLU A 186 1.75 4.55 17.48
CA GLU A 186 2.96 3.93 18.04
C GLU A 186 4.14 4.05 17.09
N VAL A 187 3.91 3.89 15.78
CA VAL A 187 4.92 4.10 14.74
C VAL A 187 5.42 5.54 14.72
N THR A 188 4.51 6.53 14.75
CA THR A 188 4.88 7.95 14.85
C THR A 188 5.69 8.23 16.11
N ARG A 189 5.24 7.74 17.26
CA ARG A 189 5.96 7.87 18.54
C ARG A 189 7.36 7.25 18.46
N PHE A 190 7.50 6.10 17.81
CA PHE A 190 8.78 5.44 17.60
C PHE A 190 9.75 6.34 16.82
N PHE A 191 9.32 6.92 15.70
CA PHE A 191 10.17 7.80 14.91
C PHE A 191 10.40 9.17 15.54
N CYS A 192 9.53 9.64 16.45
CA CYS A 192 9.83 10.79 17.28
C CYS A 192 11.03 10.54 18.22
N GLY A 193 11.15 9.30 18.74
CA GLY A 193 12.27 8.89 19.60
C GLY A 193 13.50 8.40 18.83
N GLN A 194 13.34 7.95 17.58
CA GLN A 194 14.41 7.47 16.71
C GLN A 194 14.27 8.11 15.32
N PRO A 195 14.67 9.39 15.17
CA PRO A 195 14.50 10.14 13.92
C PRO A 195 15.23 9.51 12.74
N ALA A 196 14.61 9.62 11.57
CA ALA A 196 15.15 9.15 10.29
C ALA A 196 14.84 10.16 9.17
N SER A 197 15.40 9.94 7.97
CA SER A 197 15.03 10.71 6.78
C SER A 197 13.63 10.34 6.32
N LYS A 198 13.00 11.19 5.49
CA LYS A 198 11.65 10.93 4.99
C LYS A 198 11.63 9.65 4.13
N GLU A 199 12.63 9.49 3.27
CA GLU A 199 12.78 8.35 2.36
C GLU A 199 12.88 7.06 3.16
N GLU A 200 13.69 7.06 4.21
CA GLU A 200 13.85 5.90 5.07
C GLU A 200 12.57 5.59 5.86
N ILE A 201 11.86 6.61 6.36
CA ILE A 201 10.56 6.43 7.00
C ILE A 201 9.57 5.80 6.01
N ASP A 202 9.57 6.23 4.75
CA ASP A 202 8.68 5.69 3.72
C ASP A 202 8.96 4.20 3.44
N ASP A 203 10.23 3.80 3.33
CA ASP A 203 10.61 2.40 3.14
C ASP A 203 10.26 1.54 4.36
N LEU A 204 10.52 2.06 5.56
CA LEU A 204 10.17 1.38 6.81
C LEU A 204 8.65 1.28 6.99
N CYS A 205 7.87 2.26 6.53
CA CYS A 205 6.41 2.19 6.57
C CYS A 205 5.87 1.07 5.69
N ASP A 206 6.44 0.85 4.50
CA ASP A 206 6.03 -0.27 3.64
C ASP A 206 6.27 -1.61 4.34
N TYR A 207 7.46 -1.77 4.94
CA TYR A 207 7.79 -2.97 5.70
C TYR A 207 6.89 -3.14 6.93
N ILE A 208 6.74 -2.10 7.76
CA ILE A 208 5.91 -2.14 8.97
C ILE A 208 4.46 -2.47 8.60
N GLY A 209 3.91 -1.83 7.57
CA GLY A 209 2.56 -2.08 7.10
C GLY A 209 2.37 -3.52 6.62
N ALA A 210 3.33 -4.05 5.85
CA ALA A 210 3.30 -5.43 5.39
C ALA A 210 3.37 -6.46 6.54
N VAL A 211 4.12 -6.17 7.61
CA VAL A 211 4.18 -7.03 8.79
C VAL A 211 2.90 -6.93 9.61
N HIS A 212 2.39 -5.72 9.86
CA HIS A 212 1.17 -5.51 10.64
C HIS A 212 -0.06 -6.17 10.00
N GLN A 213 -0.16 -6.15 8.67
CA GLN A 213 -1.22 -6.86 7.95
C GLN A 213 -1.18 -8.38 8.14
N ARG A 214 0.01 -8.95 8.38
CA ARG A 214 0.19 -10.39 8.60
C ARG A 214 0.07 -10.78 10.08
N ASP A 215 0.43 -9.85 10.96
CA ASP A 215 0.42 -10.03 12.41
C ASP A 215 -0.13 -8.77 13.08
N ALA A 216 -1.42 -8.81 13.43
CA ALA A 216 -2.09 -7.74 14.15
C ALA A 216 -1.51 -7.50 15.55
N GLY A 217 -0.78 -8.48 16.12
CA GLY A 217 -0.08 -8.37 17.40
C GLY A 217 1.32 -7.75 17.28
N TYR A 218 1.76 -7.40 16.07
CA TYR A 218 3.08 -6.81 15.86
C TYR A 218 3.22 -5.47 16.59
N SER A 219 4.31 -5.30 17.34
CA SER A 219 4.64 -4.07 18.08
C SER A 219 6.09 -3.64 17.87
N LEU A 220 6.29 -2.32 17.90
CA LEU A 220 7.60 -1.68 17.86
C LEU A 220 8.25 -1.54 19.24
N LYS A 221 7.56 -1.92 20.32
CA LYS A 221 8.09 -1.84 21.68
C LYS A 221 9.38 -2.66 21.82
N GLY A 222 10.44 -2.01 22.31
CA GLY A 222 11.76 -2.63 22.49
C GLY A 222 12.59 -2.76 21.21
N ARG A 223 12.12 -2.25 20.07
CA ARG A 223 12.89 -2.24 18.81
C ARG A 223 13.78 -1.00 18.72
N THR A 224 14.87 -1.14 17.98
CA THR A 224 15.73 -0.03 17.56
C THR A 224 15.62 0.18 16.04
N LEU A 225 15.94 1.37 15.57
CA LEU A 225 15.95 1.72 14.16
C LEU A 225 16.93 0.82 13.40
N ALA A 226 18.08 0.50 13.97
CA ALA A 226 19.03 -0.46 13.40
C ALA A 226 18.43 -1.87 13.23
N SER A 227 17.70 -2.36 14.24
CA SER A 227 17.03 -3.66 14.16
C SER A 227 15.92 -3.67 13.11
N LEU A 228 15.18 -2.56 12.99
CA LEU A 228 14.11 -2.41 12.01
C LEU A 228 14.66 -2.31 10.58
N ARG A 229 15.72 -1.52 10.36
CA ARG A 229 16.47 -1.44 9.09
C ARG A 229 16.92 -2.82 8.61
N ARG A 230 17.53 -3.62 9.49
CA ARG A 230 17.96 -4.98 9.14
C ARG A 230 16.77 -5.84 8.68
N GLN A 231 15.67 -5.81 9.41
CA GLN A 231 14.49 -6.60 9.06
C GLN A 231 13.82 -6.13 7.75
N MET A 232 13.76 -4.83 7.51
CA MET A 232 13.31 -4.24 6.25
C MET A 232 14.21 -4.66 5.09
N LEU A 233 15.53 -4.60 5.25
CA LEU A 233 16.48 -5.06 4.22
C LEU A 233 16.31 -6.56 3.93
N ASP A 234 16.11 -7.40 4.95
CA ASP A 234 15.81 -8.82 4.75
C ASP A 234 14.51 -9.02 3.96
N TRP A 235 13.47 -8.26 4.31
CA TRP A 235 12.19 -8.30 3.61
C TRP A 235 12.30 -7.87 2.14
N HIS A 236 13.06 -6.82 1.83
CA HIS A 236 13.35 -6.44 0.44
C HIS A 236 14.12 -7.51 -0.31
N ARG A 237 15.09 -8.18 0.34
CA ARG A 237 15.81 -9.32 -0.26
C ARG A 237 14.85 -10.47 -0.58
N ASP A 238 13.90 -10.75 0.31
CA ASP A 238 12.87 -11.76 0.10
C ASP A 238 11.98 -11.41 -1.10
N ILE A 239 11.49 -10.16 -1.19
CA ILE A 239 10.71 -9.68 -2.34
C ILE A 239 11.50 -9.86 -3.64
N ALA A 240 12.74 -9.39 -3.68
CA ALA A 240 13.58 -9.51 -4.88
C ALA A 240 13.87 -10.98 -5.27
N ALA A 241 13.96 -11.89 -4.29
CA ALA A 241 14.09 -13.31 -4.55
C ALA A 241 12.79 -13.90 -5.13
N ILE A 242 11.63 -13.56 -4.56
CA ILE A 242 10.32 -13.97 -5.05
C ILE A 242 10.11 -13.50 -6.50
N GLU A 243 10.38 -12.22 -6.78
CA GLU A 243 10.25 -11.64 -8.12
C GLU A 243 11.16 -12.33 -9.14
N ARG A 244 12.41 -12.66 -8.77
CA ARG A 244 13.32 -13.42 -9.63
C ARG A 244 12.77 -14.81 -9.95
N ILE A 245 12.26 -15.53 -8.95
CA ILE A 245 11.68 -16.86 -9.13
C ILE A 245 10.45 -16.80 -10.02
N GLU A 246 9.56 -15.84 -9.78
CA GLU A 246 8.37 -15.60 -10.58
C GLU A 246 8.71 -15.22 -12.03
N ALA A 247 9.77 -14.43 -12.24
CA ALA A 247 10.26 -14.12 -13.59
C ALA A 247 10.80 -15.38 -14.31
N MET A 248 11.56 -16.24 -13.62
CA MET A 248 12.01 -17.52 -14.18
C MET A 248 10.83 -18.40 -14.58
N ARG A 249 9.81 -18.49 -13.71
CA ARG A 249 8.60 -19.26 -13.94
C ARG A 249 7.81 -18.77 -15.15
N ARG A 250 7.59 -17.44 -15.26
CA ARG A 250 6.92 -16.85 -16.43
C ARG A 250 7.66 -17.15 -17.73
N ARG A 251 8.99 -17.11 -17.73
CA ARG A 251 9.81 -17.47 -18.90
C ARG A 251 9.66 -18.94 -19.28
N ALA A 252 9.65 -19.84 -18.30
CA ALA A 252 9.45 -21.27 -18.55
C ALA A 252 8.03 -21.55 -19.10
N ALA A 253 7.01 -20.93 -18.53
CA ALA A 253 5.62 -21.04 -19.00
C ALA A 253 5.47 -20.54 -20.44
N GLY A 254 6.01 -19.35 -20.77
CA GLY A 254 5.92 -18.80 -22.12
C GLY A 254 6.64 -19.65 -23.19
N ARG A 255 7.68 -20.40 -22.82
CA ARG A 255 8.31 -21.39 -23.71
C ARG A 255 7.40 -22.60 -23.96
N ALA A 256 6.67 -23.05 -22.93
CA ALA A 256 5.75 -24.19 -23.03
C ALA A 256 4.44 -23.83 -23.77
N THR A 257 3.93 -22.60 -23.63
CA THR A 257 2.70 -22.16 -24.33
C THR A 257 2.90 -22.03 -25.84
N ARG A 258 4.14 -21.83 -26.31
CA ARG A 258 4.47 -21.87 -27.74
C ARG A 258 4.36 -23.29 -28.34
N THR A 259 4.41 -24.33 -27.52
CA THR A 259 4.37 -25.74 -27.95
C THR A 259 3.05 -26.43 -27.62
N ALA A 260 2.29 -25.95 -26.62
CA ALA A 260 0.96 -26.43 -26.29
C ALA A 260 0.07 -25.23 -25.94
N GLY A 261 -1.03 -25.03 -26.69
CA GLY A 261 -1.90 -23.85 -26.63
C GLY A 261 -2.73 -23.67 -25.34
N THR A 262 -2.19 -24.03 -24.17
CA THR A 262 -2.89 -23.98 -22.89
C THR A 262 -2.20 -22.99 -21.95
N GLN A 263 -2.87 -21.90 -21.61
CA GLN A 263 -2.38 -20.92 -20.64
C GLN A 263 -2.60 -21.44 -19.21
N SER A 264 -1.53 -21.85 -18.53
CA SER A 264 -1.56 -22.04 -17.08
C SER A 264 -1.39 -20.69 -16.38
N GLN A 265 -2.47 -20.15 -15.80
CA GLN A 265 -2.47 -18.89 -15.05
C GLN A 265 -2.16 -19.05 -13.55
N GLY A 266 -1.83 -20.27 -13.08
CA GLY A 266 -1.60 -20.52 -11.65
C GLY A 266 -0.37 -19.79 -11.11
N ARG A 267 -0.37 -19.39 -9.82
CA ARG A 267 0.82 -18.90 -9.08
C ARG A 267 1.81 -20.02 -8.69
N ALA A 268 1.38 -21.27 -8.75
CA ALA A 268 2.19 -22.45 -8.46
C ALA A 268 2.73 -23.13 -9.73
N TRP A 269 3.95 -23.68 -9.67
CA TRP A 269 4.42 -24.64 -10.69
C TRP A 269 3.86 -26.05 -10.41
N HIS A 270 3.88 -26.94 -11.42
CA HIS A 270 3.24 -28.26 -11.35
C HIS A 270 3.73 -29.12 -10.17
N GLY A 271 5.05 -29.14 -9.94
CA GLY A 271 5.66 -29.91 -8.87
C GLY A 271 5.66 -31.41 -9.12
N SER A 272 5.85 -32.20 -8.06
CA SER A 272 5.79 -33.66 -8.11
C SER A 272 4.33 -34.11 -8.04
N ARG A 273 4.06 -35.33 -8.51
CA ARG A 273 2.74 -35.98 -8.46
C ARG A 273 2.48 -36.70 -7.15
N LEU A 274 3.45 -36.74 -6.24
CA LEU A 274 3.23 -37.31 -4.91
C LEU A 274 2.19 -36.49 -4.14
N ASP A 275 1.36 -37.17 -3.38
CA ASP A 275 0.39 -36.53 -2.51
C ASP A 275 1.01 -36.07 -1.19
N ASP A 276 0.48 -34.96 -0.69
CA ASP A 276 0.71 -34.48 0.67
C ASP A 276 0.42 -35.58 1.70
N TRP A 277 1.18 -35.62 2.80
CA TRP A 277 1.07 -36.69 3.80
C TRP A 277 0.82 -36.13 5.19
N ASP A 278 -0.11 -36.75 5.91
CA ASP A 278 -0.41 -36.42 7.31
C ASP A 278 -0.39 -37.69 8.15
N TRP A 279 0.14 -37.56 9.36
CA TRP A 279 0.19 -38.66 10.31
C TRP A 279 0.05 -38.15 11.73
N GLN A 280 -0.74 -38.87 12.51
CA GLN A 280 -0.91 -38.61 13.93
C GLN A 280 -0.37 -39.81 14.71
N PRO A 281 0.58 -39.62 15.66
CA PRO A 281 1.03 -40.67 16.54
C PRO A 281 -0.11 -41.22 17.41
N SER A 282 0.02 -42.48 17.81
CA SER A 282 -0.89 -43.07 18.79
C SER A 282 -0.76 -42.37 20.15
N THR A 283 -1.77 -42.49 21.02
CA THR A 283 -1.74 -41.87 22.37
C THR A 283 -0.54 -42.28 23.22
N LYS A 284 0.01 -43.47 22.98
CA LYS A 284 1.21 -43.97 23.68
C LYS A 284 2.52 -43.41 23.12
N GLU A 285 2.54 -43.04 21.83
CA GLU A 285 3.73 -42.52 21.15
C GLU A 285 3.77 -40.98 21.13
N ALA A 286 2.61 -40.33 21.28
CA ALA A 286 2.48 -38.89 21.24
C ALA A 286 3.23 -38.24 22.42
N LYS A 287 4.13 -37.32 22.09
CA LYS A 287 4.89 -36.54 23.08
C LYS A 287 4.14 -35.32 23.59
N ALA A 288 3.09 -34.92 22.89
CA ALA A 288 2.27 -33.77 23.23
C ALA A 288 0.82 -34.00 22.78
N HIS A 289 -0.11 -33.38 23.51
CA HIS A 289 -1.52 -33.43 23.14
C HIS A 289 -1.76 -32.84 21.74
N GLY A 290 -2.48 -33.58 20.90
CA GLY A 290 -2.79 -33.17 19.53
C GLY A 290 -1.59 -33.15 18.58
N GLU A 291 -0.52 -33.86 18.90
CA GLU A 291 0.64 -33.97 18.02
C GLU A 291 0.26 -34.53 16.66
N ARG A 292 0.73 -33.90 15.59
CA ARG A 292 0.54 -34.30 14.20
C ARG A 292 1.76 -33.93 13.37
N PHE A 293 2.12 -34.77 12.42
CA PHE A 293 3.16 -34.51 11.44
C PHE A 293 2.52 -34.35 10.06
N SER A 294 3.04 -33.41 9.29
CA SER A 294 2.61 -33.17 7.91
C SER A 294 3.82 -32.98 7.00
N VAL A 295 3.80 -33.63 5.84
CA VAL A 295 4.75 -33.40 4.76
C VAL A 295 4.01 -32.77 3.59
N ARG A 296 4.51 -31.63 3.10
CA ARG A 296 3.89 -30.81 2.06
C ARG A 296 4.91 -30.39 1.02
N GLN A 297 4.52 -30.34 -0.26
CA GLN A 297 5.38 -29.81 -1.31
C GLN A 297 5.33 -28.28 -1.38
N LEU A 298 6.50 -27.64 -1.55
CA LEU A 298 6.57 -26.21 -1.86
C LEU A 298 6.47 -25.99 -3.38
N LYS A 299 5.45 -25.24 -3.81
CA LYS A 299 5.15 -25.02 -5.23
C LYS A 299 5.11 -23.55 -5.65
N THR A 300 5.41 -22.63 -4.73
CA THR A 300 5.37 -21.18 -4.98
C THR A 300 6.69 -20.52 -4.61
N ALA A 301 6.98 -19.38 -5.25
CA ALA A 301 8.16 -18.57 -4.96
C ALA A 301 8.15 -18.11 -3.50
N GLU A 302 6.98 -17.67 -3.03
CA GLU A 302 6.74 -17.22 -1.66
C GLU A 302 7.07 -18.31 -0.64
N ASP A 303 6.60 -19.55 -0.85
CA ASP A 303 6.85 -20.66 0.07
C ASP A 303 8.33 -21.06 0.12
N LEU A 304 9.01 -21.13 -1.04
CA LEU A 304 10.43 -21.46 -1.09
C LEU A 304 11.30 -20.43 -0.35
N VAL A 305 11.03 -19.14 -0.57
CA VAL A 305 11.77 -18.07 0.11
C VAL A 305 11.47 -18.04 1.61
N ALA A 306 10.20 -18.24 2.00
CA ALA A 306 9.82 -18.33 3.39
C ALA A 306 10.50 -19.52 4.10
N GLU A 307 10.62 -20.67 3.44
CA GLU A 307 11.30 -21.84 3.99
C GLU A 307 12.81 -21.60 4.12
N SER A 308 13.47 -21.05 3.09
CA SER A 308 14.90 -20.66 3.16
C SER A 308 15.18 -19.80 4.40
N ARG A 309 14.35 -18.77 4.62
CA ARG A 309 14.50 -17.84 5.73
C ARG A 309 14.26 -18.53 7.08
N ALA A 310 13.17 -19.29 7.21
CA ALA A 310 12.79 -19.91 8.48
C ALA A 310 13.78 -20.99 8.91
N MET A 311 14.36 -21.72 7.96
CA MET A 311 15.26 -22.85 8.23
C MET A 311 16.74 -22.50 8.10
N HIS A 312 17.08 -21.23 7.82
CA HIS A 312 18.46 -20.76 7.68
C HIS A 312 19.27 -21.58 6.65
N HIS A 313 18.67 -21.84 5.50
CA HIS A 313 19.33 -22.48 4.36
C HIS A 313 18.88 -21.85 3.03
N CYS A 314 19.51 -22.25 1.94
CA CYS A 314 19.35 -21.59 0.64
C CYS A 314 18.40 -22.34 -0.30
N VAL A 315 17.36 -23.04 0.18
CA VAL A 315 16.52 -23.91 -0.67
C VAL A 315 15.86 -23.16 -1.84
N SER A 316 15.62 -21.86 -1.72
CA SER A 316 15.09 -21.01 -2.79
C SER A 316 15.96 -20.97 -4.05
N ILE A 317 17.26 -21.28 -3.97
CA ILE A 317 18.13 -21.39 -5.16
C ILE A 317 17.74 -22.59 -6.05
N TYR A 318 17.02 -23.56 -5.50
CA TYR A 318 16.53 -24.75 -6.22
C TYR A 318 15.27 -24.45 -7.04
N ALA A 319 14.76 -23.21 -7.01
CA ALA A 319 13.57 -22.80 -7.76
C ALA A 319 13.66 -23.12 -9.26
N ALA A 320 14.82 -22.92 -9.89
CA ALA A 320 14.99 -23.25 -11.31
C ALA A 320 14.79 -24.75 -11.59
N LYS A 321 15.30 -25.63 -10.71
CA LYS A 321 15.09 -27.09 -10.82
C LYS A 321 13.62 -27.46 -10.58
N CYS A 322 12.98 -26.82 -9.60
CA CYS A 322 11.57 -27.04 -9.27
C CYS A 322 10.64 -26.66 -10.42
N ILE A 323 10.89 -25.50 -11.03
CA ILE A 323 10.14 -25.01 -12.20
C ILE A 323 10.34 -25.93 -13.41
N ALA A 324 11.55 -26.45 -13.60
CA ALA A 324 11.87 -27.38 -14.69
C ALA A 324 11.35 -28.82 -14.44
N GLY A 325 10.86 -29.13 -13.25
CA GLY A 325 10.46 -30.48 -12.85
C GLY A 325 11.62 -31.44 -12.60
N SER A 326 12.86 -30.93 -12.51
CA SER A 326 14.04 -31.75 -12.22
C SER A 326 14.33 -31.92 -10.72
N ALA A 327 13.59 -31.23 -9.86
CA ALA A 327 13.58 -31.45 -8.41
C ALA A 327 12.21 -31.08 -7.83
N SER A 328 11.91 -31.58 -6.63
CA SER A 328 10.80 -31.11 -5.81
C SER A 328 11.24 -30.91 -4.37
N ILE A 329 10.79 -29.81 -3.76
CA ILE A 329 11.10 -29.47 -2.38
C ILE A 329 9.89 -29.74 -1.50
N TRP A 330 10.13 -30.43 -0.40
CA TRP A 330 9.13 -30.83 0.58
C TRP A 330 9.51 -30.35 1.96
N VAL A 331 8.51 -30.06 2.79
CA VAL A 331 8.70 -29.61 4.18
C VAL A 331 8.01 -30.57 5.12
N LEU A 332 8.74 -31.01 6.14
CA LEU A 332 8.19 -31.73 7.28
C LEU A 332 7.90 -30.74 8.41
N ARG A 333 6.65 -30.73 8.86
CA ARG A 333 6.20 -29.90 9.99
C ARG A 333 5.58 -30.77 11.07
N ARG A 334 5.69 -30.31 12.30
CA ARG A 334 5.04 -30.87 13.48
C ARG A 334 4.09 -29.84 14.04
N SER A 335 2.82 -30.22 14.23
CA SER A 335 1.86 -29.41 14.96
C SER A 335 1.59 -30.06 16.32
N ALA A 336 1.69 -29.27 17.39
CA ALA A 336 1.38 -29.69 18.75
C ALA A 336 1.00 -28.46 19.57
N LEU A 337 0.02 -28.59 20.48
CA LEU A 337 -0.41 -27.50 21.37
C LEU A 337 -0.74 -26.19 20.61
N GLY A 338 -1.35 -26.30 19.42
CA GLY A 338 -1.70 -25.15 18.58
C GLY A 338 -0.51 -24.45 17.90
N LYS A 339 0.72 -24.93 18.08
CA LYS A 339 1.92 -24.42 17.40
C LYS A 339 2.29 -25.31 16.22
N ILE A 340 2.92 -24.72 15.21
CA ILE A 340 3.49 -25.43 14.06
C ILE A 340 5.00 -25.18 14.05
N GLU A 341 5.75 -26.26 14.17
CA GLU A 341 7.20 -26.29 14.12
C GLU A 341 7.66 -26.83 12.76
N ARG A 342 8.66 -26.20 12.15
CA ARG A 342 9.33 -26.71 10.95
C ARG A 342 10.49 -27.61 11.39
N LEU A 343 10.52 -28.84 10.88
CA LEU A 343 11.53 -29.82 11.25
C LEU A 343 12.59 -29.95 10.17
N LEU A 344 12.17 -30.27 8.94
CA LEU A 344 13.07 -30.64 7.85
C LEU A 344 12.59 -30.12 6.51
N THR A 345 13.55 -29.83 5.64
CA THR A 345 13.37 -29.55 4.22
C THR A 345 14.03 -30.67 3.42
N ILE A 346 13.30 -31.21 2.46
CA ILE A 346 13.65 -32.43 1.73
C ILE A 346 13.65 -32.12 0.23
N GLU A 347 14.76 -32.37 -0.45
CA GLU A 347 14.85 -32.34 -1.92
C GLU A 347 14.68 -33.76 -2.46
N LEU A 348 13.71 -33.93 -3.35
CA LEU A 348 13.55 -35.14 -4.14
C LEU A 348 13.93 -34.89 -5.61
N ASP A 349 14.57 -35.88 -6.24
CA ASP A 349 14.76 -35.92 -7.68
C ASP A 349 13.48 -36.43 -8.42
N PRO A 350 13.46 -36.47 -9.76
CA PRO A 350 12.29 -36.92 -10.53
C PRO A 350 11.93 -38.39 -10.33
N GLN A 351 12.83 -39.19 -9.76
CA GLN A 351 12.61 -40.60 -9.43
C GLN A 351 12.15 -40.78 -7.97
N ASN A 352 11.75 -39.69 -7.30
CA ASN A 352 11.35 -39.67 -5.89
C ASN A 352 12.45 -40.19 -4.95
N ARG A 353 13.72 -39.98 -5.29
CA ARG A 353 14.84 -40.26 -4.39
C ARG A 353 15.17 -39.01 -3.59
N ALA A 354 15.31 -39.15 -2.27
CA ALA A 354 15.71 -38.08 -1.40
C ALA A 354 17.20 -37.78 -1.58
N VAL A 355 17.49 -36.69 -2.30
CA VAL A 355 18.85 -36.22 -2.57
C VAL A 355 19.41 -35.50 -1.35
N GLN A 356 18.56 -34.75 -0.65
CA GLN A 356 18.97 -33.97 0.51
C GLN A 356 17.85 -33.90 1.54
N VAL A 357 18.21 -34.08 2.81
CA VAL A 357 17.31 -33.91 3.96
C VAL A 357 18.05 -33.06 5.00
N ARG A 358 17.55 -31.84 5.26
CA ARG A 358 18.21 -30.90 6.17
C ARG A 358 17.23 -30.23 7.12
N GLY A 359 17.63 -30.08 8.37
CA GLY A 359 16.95 -29.25 9.35
C GLY A 359 17.49 -27.82 9.40
N PHE A 360 17.14 -27.10 10.46
CA PHE A 360 17.57 -25.73 10.72
C PHE A 360 19.10 -25.58 10.61
N GLY A 361 19.57 -24.56 9.89
CA GLY A 361 21.00 -24.28 9.71
C GLY A 361 21.77 -25.40 8.99
N ASN A 362 21.10 -26.13 8.09
CA ASN A 362 21.64 -27.30 7.38
C ASN A 362 22.04 -28.48 8.28
N ARG A 363 21.53 -28.56 9.51
CA ARG A 363 21.76 -29.73 10.38
C ARG A 363 21.21 -31.02 9.76
N LEU A 364 21.76 -32.16 10.16
CA LEU A 364 21.20 -33.45 9.81
C LEU A 364 19.90 -33.72 10.59
N ALA A 365 19.07 -34.61 10.05
CA ALA A 365 17.87 -35.09 10.72
C ALA A 365 18.24 -35.85 12.01
N SER A 366 17.52 -35.57 13.09
CA SER A 366 17.64 -36.34 14.34
C SER A 366 17.12 -37.77 14.14
N LEU A 367 17.44 -38.67 15.08
CA LEU A 367 16.94 -40.06 15.03
C LEU A 367 15.41 -40.13 15.04
N GLU A 368 14.73 -39.21 15.74
CA GLU A 368 13.27 -39.17 15.80
C GLU A 368 12.68 -38.67 14.49
N GLU A 369 13.27 -37.61 13.94
CA GLU A 369 12.92 -37.07 12.63
C GLU A 369 13.11 -38.10 11.51
N ARG A 370 14.19 -38.89 11.56
CA ARG A 370 14.44 -39.98 10.61
C ARG A 370 13.32 -41.02 10.63
N LYS A 371 12.84 -41.44 11.81
CA LYS A 371 11.70 -42.37 11.91
C LYS A 371 10.43 -41.82 11.26
N ILE A 372 10.20 -40.52 11.36
CA ILE A 372 9.05 -39.87 10.71
C ILE A 372 9.22 -39.84 9.19
N ILE A 373 10.42 -39.50 8.71
CA ILE A 373 10.73 -39.51 7.27
C ILE A 373 10.61 -40.92 6.71
N GLU A 374 11.13 -41.94 7.37
CA GLU A 374 11.03 -43.36 6.94
C GLU A 374 9.56 -43.78 6.79
N ARG A 375 8.70 -43.35 7.72
CA ARG A 375 7.26 -43.60 7.66
C ARG A 375 6.62 -42.92 6.46
N TRP A 376 6.92 -41.64 6.23
CA TRP A 376 6.47 -40.91 5.05
C TRP A 376 6.97 -41.56 3.75
N ALA A 377 8.24 -41.95 3.72
CA ALA A 377 8.87 -42.53 2.56
C ALA A 377 8.26 -43.88 2.18
N LYS A 378 8.00 -44.74 3.17
CA LYS A 378 7.26 -46.00 2.99
C LYS A 378 5.83 -45.76 2.48
N ALA A 379 5.15 -44.74 3.00
CA ALA A 379 3.76 -44.43 2.62
C ALA A 379 3.64 -43.84 1.20
N ARG A 380 4.66 -43.12 0.72
CA ARG A 380 4.62 -42.41 -0.56
C ARG A 380 5.55 -43.00 -1.65
N GLY A 381 6.26 -44.08 -1.35
CA GLY A 381 7.20 -44.70 -2.29
C GLY A 381 8.42 -43.83 -2.58
N VAL A 382 8.90 -43.07 -1.58
CA VAL A 382 10.12 -42.27 -1.68
C VAL A 382 11.31 -43.14 -1.28
N VAL A 383 12.41 -43.06 -2.02
CA VAL A 383 13.66 -43.75 -1.70
C VAL A 383 14.53 -42.84 -0.86
N LEU A 384 14.87 -43.26 0.36
CA LEU A 384 15.82 -42.52 1.21
C LEU A 384 17.24 -43.00 0.91
N CYS A 385 18.12 -42.08 0.54
CA CYS A 385 19.55 -42.35 0.46
C CYS A 385 20.14 -42.38 1.89
N ALA A 386 21.00 -43.36 2.16
CA ALA A 386 21.56 -43.64 3.48
C ALA A 386 22.40 -42.49 4.06
#